data_AF-A0A286RM52-F1
#
_entry.id   AF-A0A286RM52-F1
#
_cell.length_a   1.000
_cell.length_b   1.000
_cell.length_c   1.000
_cell.angle_alpha   90.00
_cell.angle_beta   90.00
_cell.angle_gamma   90.00
#
_symmetry.space_group_name_H-M   'P 1'
#
loop_
_entity.id
_entity.type
_entity.pdbx_description
1 polymer ?
#
loop_
_entity_poly.entity_id
_entity_poly.type
_entity_poly.pdbx_seq_one_letter_code
_entity_poly.pdbx_strand_id
1 'polypeptide(L)'
;MHVGPALLPEELRAAIEADIRQGILKPAHVLEALTAIRRQTAVDEKTGAPEEGSLRSMRVVLRTTPFIAELNFDEEPDQTAKALLAACILSLRRAGTGRNRGRGRLTARLHDDRGNDITDECFQHFRQLVKLANGETL
;
A
#
# COMPACT_ATOMS: atom_id res chain seq x y z
N MET A 1 13.94 -7.00 -11.41
CA MET A 1 12.83 -6.95 -10.42
C MET A 1 11.71 -6.05 -10.93
N HIS A 2 10.51 -6.60 -11.04
CA HIS A 2 9.28 -5.90 -11.41
C HIS A 2 8.27 -5.97 -10.26
N VAL A 3 7.67 -4.83 -9.92
CA VAL A 3 6.62 -4.72 -8.89
C VAL A 3 5.27 -4.70 -9.59
N GLY A 4 4.44 -5.71 -9.34
CA GLY A 4 3.09 -5.80 -9.87
C GLY A 4 2.15 -4.72 -9.31
N PRO A 5 0.96 -4.56 -9.90
CA PRO A 5 -0.06 -3.68 -9.35
C PRO A 5 -0.48 -4.17 -7.95
N ALA A 6 -0.77 -3.21 -7.06
CA ALA A 6 -1.35 -3.50 -5.76
C ALA A 6 -2.85 -3.81 -5.95
N LEU A 7 -3.22 -5.08 -5.87
CA LEU A 7 -4.58 -5.58 -6.07
C LEU A 7 -5.21 -6.00 -4.75
N LEU A 8 -6.54 -6.11 -4.73
CA LEU A 8 -7.23 -6.77 -3.62
C LEU A 8 -6.78 -8.24 -3.49
N PRO A 9 -6.91 -8.86 -2.31
CA PRO A 9 -6.62 -10.28 -2.13
C PRO A 9 -7.31 -11.15 -3.19
N GLU A 10 -6.61 -12.18 -3.66
CA GLU A 10 -7.06 -13.02 -4.77
C GLU A 10 -8.43 -13.67 -4.50
N GLU A 11 -8.61 -14.24 -3.31
CA GLU A 11 -9.88 -14.86 -2.92
C GLU A 11 -11.05 -13.88 -2.98
N LEU A 12 -10.82 -12.64 -2.52
CA LEU A 12 -11.83 -11.58 -2.58
C LEU A 12 -12.15 -11.19 -4.02
N ARG A 13 -11.13 -11.09 -4.88
CA ARG A 13 -11.34 -10.82 -6.31
C ARG A 13 -12.14 -11.92 -6.98
N ALA A 14 -11.79 -13.18 -6.75
CA ALA A 14 -12.48 -14.33 -7.32
C ALA A 14 -13.96 -14.36 -6.92
N ALA A 15 -14.26 -14.08 -5.64
CA ALA A 15 -15.63 -13.97 -5.15
C ALA A 15 -16.40 -12.81 -5.83
N ILE A 16 -15.81 -11.62 -5.89
CA ILE A 16 -16.41 -10.45 -6.55
C ILE A 16 -16.68 -10.73 -8.04
N GLU A 17 -15.72 -11.35 -8.73
CA GLU A 17 -15.86 -11.69 -10.16
C GLU A 17 -16.95 -12.74 -10.40
N ALA A 18 -17.14 -13.69 -9.48
CA ALA A 18 -18.26 -14.63 -9.52
C ALA A 18 -19.61 -13.91 -9.37
N ASP A 19 -19.74 -13.04 -8.37
CA ASP A 19 -20.97 -12.29 -8.09
C ASP A 19 -21.32 -11.30 -9.22
N ILE A 20 -20.31 -10.68 -9.84
CA ILE A 20 -20.51 -9.83 -11.01
C ILE A 20 -21.02 -10.64 -12.20
N ARG A 21 -20.43 -11.82 -12.48
CA ARG A 21 -20.88 -12.70 -13.56
C ARG A 21 -22.32 -13.20 -13.36
N GLN A 22 -22.72 -13.40 -12.11
CA GLN A 22 -24.09 -13.79 -11.74
C GLN A 22 -25.07 -12.61 -11.72
N GLY A 23 -24.60 -11.37 -11.89
CA GLY A 23 -25.42 -10.16 -11.86
C GLY A 23 -25.86 -9.73 -10.44
N ILE A 24 -25.29 -10.36 -9.40
CA ILE A 24 -25.55 -10.02 -8.00
C ILE A 24 -24.88 -8.69 -7.66
N LEU A 25 -23.64 -8.50 -8.11
CA LEU A 25 -22.87 -7.27 -7.94
C LEU A 25 -22.69 -6.54 -9.27
N LYS A 26 -22.63 -5.21 -9.18
CA LYS A 26 -22.18 -4.34 -10.27
C LYS A 26 -20.80 -3.81 -9.92
N PRO A 27 -19.92 -3.54 -10.90
CA PRO A 27 -18.62 -2.93 -10.65
C PRO A 27 -18.68 -1.63 -9.81
N ALA A 28 -19.74 -0.83 -9.99
CA ALA A 28 -19.98 0.37 -9.19
C ALA A 28 -20.14 0.07 -7.68
N HIS A 29 -20.82 -1.02 -7.32
CA HIS A 29 -20.99 -1.40 -5.91
C HIS A 29 -19.64 -1.72 -5.25
N VAL A 30 -18.74 -2.37 -5.97
CA VAL A 30 -17.38 -2.67 -5.48
C VAL A 30 -16.60 -1.38 -5.25
N LEU A 31 -16.65 -0.46 -6.22
CA LEU A 31 -15.97 0.84 -6.10
C LEU A 31 -16.50 1.64 -4.91
N GLU A 32 -17.82 1.70 -4.74
CA GLU A 32 -18.47 2.41 -3.64
C GLU A 32 -18.19 1.77 -2.28
N ALA A 33 -18.17 0.44 -2.21
CA ALA A 33 -17.88 -0.28 -0.97
C ALA A 33 -16.42 -0.09 -0.49
N LEU A 34 -15.49 0.10 -1.42
CA LEU A 34 -14.05 0.19 -1.10
C LEU A 34 -13.52 1.62 -1.06
N THR A 35 -14.33 2.62 -1.42
CA THR A 35 -13.87 4.01 -1.52
C THR A 35 -14.85 5.01 -0.93
N ALA A 36 -14.36 6.21 -0.64
CA ALA A 36 -15.18 7.35 -0.24
C ALA A 36 -14.81 8.59 -1.04
N ILE A 37 -15.75 9.52 -1.22
CA ILE A 37 -15.48 10.85 -1.77
C ILE A 37 -15.15 11.81 -0.63
N ARG A 38 -13.98 12.45 -0.70
CA ARG A 38 -13.56 13.52 0.19
C ARG A 38 -13.61 14.84 -0.56
N ARG A 39 -14.24 15.84 0.04
CA ARG A 39 -14.33 17.21 -0.48
C ARG A 39 -13.45 18.13 0.35
N GLN A 40 -12.79 19.07 -0.31
CA GLN A 40 -11.96 20.11 0.30
C GLN A 40 -12.22 21.42 -0.43
N THR A 41 -12.18 22.52 0.29
CA THR A 41 -12.31 23.87 -0.26
C THR A 41 -11.26 24.75 0.40
N ALA A 42 -10.75 25.76 -0.31
CA ALA A 42 -10.00 26.81 0.34
C ALA A 42 -10.98 27.78 1.00
N VAL A 43 -10.56 28.39 2.10
CA VAL A 43 -11.34 29.36 2.87
C VAL A 43 -10.56 30.66 2.85
N ASP A 44 -11.19 31.73 2.40
CA ASP A 44 -10.61 33.07 2.39
C ASP A 44 -10.35 33.51 3.84
N GLU A 45 -9.11 33.87 4.14
CA GLU A 45 -8.68 34.15 5.52
C GLU A 45 -9.31 35.42 6.11
N LYS A 46 -9.76 36.37 5.26
CA LYS A 46 -10.31 37.65 5.72
C LYS A 46 -11.81 37.57 6.00
N THR A 47 -12.53 36.83 5.16
CA THR A 47 -14.00 36.76 5.17
C THR A 47 -14.52 35.46 5.77
N GLY A 48 -13.69 34.41 5.83
CA GLY A 48 -14.10 33.07 6.25
C GLY A 48 -14.99 32.35 5.24
N ALA A 49 -15.24 32.95 4.07
CA ALA A 49 -16.04 32.35 3.01
C ALA A 49 -15.20 31.36 2.18
N PRO A 50 -15.81 30.34 1.55
CA PRO A 50 -15.10 29.50 0.59
C PRO A 50 -14.58 30.33 -0.58
N GLU A 51 -13.32 30.15 -0.97
CA GLU A 51 -12.78 30.79 -2.17
C GLU A 51 -13.50 30.26 -3.42
N GLU A 52 -13.83 31.15 -4.34
CA GLU A 52 -14.53 30.80 -5.57
C GLU A 52 -13.74 29.78 -6.40
N GLY A 53 -14.42 28.73 -6.88
CA GLY A 53 -13.79 27.67 -7.68
C GLY A 53 -12.80 26.77 -6.92
N SER A 54 -12.64 26.92 -5.60
CA SER A 54 -11.67 26.16 -4.81
C SER A 54 -12.15 24.77 -4.38
N LEU A 55 -13.44 24.46 -4.53
CA LEU A 55 -13.98 23.15 -4.19
C LEU A 55 -13.33 22.05 -5.04
N ARG A 56 -12.77 21.04 -4.38
CA ARG A 56 -12.14 19.87 -4.97
C ARG A 56 -12.72 18.62 -4.34
N SER A 57 -13.12 17.67 -5.18
CA SER A 57 -13.54 16.35 -4.75
C SER A 57 -12.47 15.34 -5.16
N MET A 58 -12.17 14.39 -4.29
CA MET A 58 -11.30 13.26 -4.63
C MET A 58 -11.84 11.97 -4.03
N ARG A 59 -11.69 10.88 -4.78
CA ARG A 59 -11.95 9.54 -4.26
C ARG A 59 -10.75 9.04 -3.48
N VAL A 60 -11.00 8.43 -2.34
CA VAL A 60 -9.97 7.82 -1.48
C VAL A 60 -10.37 6.39 -1.17
N VAL A 61 -9.39 5.49 -1.10
CA VAL A 61 -9.62 4.14 -0.57
C VAL A 61 -9.92 4.23 0.92
N LEU A 62 -10.80 3.36 1.41
CA LEU A 62 -11.11 3.28 2.82
C LEU A 62 -9.89 2.83 3.64
N ARG A 63 -9.89 3.15 4.94
CA ARG A 63 -8.82 2.70 5.83
C ARG A 63 -8.86 1.18 5.93
N THR A 64 -7.71 0.58 6.24
CA THR A 64 -7.55 -0.87 6.47
C THR A 64 -7.93 -1.77 5.30
N THR A 65 -8.12 -1.24 4.08
CA THR A 65 -8.27 -2.05 2.88
C THR A 65 -6.92 -2.71 2.53
N PRO A 66 -6.83 -4.05 2.52
CA PRO A 66 -5.60 -4.75 2.17
C PRO A 66 -5.36 -4.71 0.68
N PHE A 67 -4.10 -4.59 0.29
CA PHE A 67 -3.64 -4.80 -1.08
C PHE A 67 -2.39 -5.68 -1.09
N ILE A 68 -2.26 -6.47 -2.15
CA ILE A 68 -1.14 -7.37 -2.40
C ILE A 68 -0.53 -6.96 -3.74
N ALA A 69 0.80 -6.82 -3.76
CA ALA A 69 1.57 -6.56 -4.98
C ALA A 69 2.64 -7.64 -5.10
N GLU A 70 2.61 -8.38 -6.20
CA GLU A 70 3.61 -9.42 -6.46
C GLU A 70 4.95 -8.81 -6.87
N LEU A 71 6.02 -9.42 -6.38
CA LEU A 71 7.39 -9.04 -6.72
C LEU A 71 7.97 -10.12 -7.63
N ASN A 72 8.24 -9.76 -8.87
CA ASN A 72 8.79 -10.67 -9.86
C ASN A 72 10.29 -10.41 -10.03
N PHE A 73 11.09 -11.45 -9.99
CA PHE A 73 12.54 -11.37 -10.14
C PHE A 73 12.99 -12.25 -11.31
N ASP A 74 13.94 -11.75 -12.09
CA ASP A 74 14.54 -12.48 -13.20
C ASP A 74 15.42 -13.64 -12.69
N GLU A 75 16.04 -13.44 -11.52
CA GLU A 75 16.79 -14.42 -10.76
C GLU A 75 16.31 -14.41 -9.30
N GLU A 76 16.34 -15.55 -8.62
CA GLU A 76 15.88 -15.60 -7.23
C GLU A 76 16.75 -14.69 -6.34
N PRO A 77 16.14 -13.77 -5.56
CA PRO A 77 16.91 -12.88 -4.70
C PRO A 77 17.57 -13.69 -3.57
N ASP A 78 18.86 -13.45 -3.38
CA ASP A 78 19.59 -14.04 -2.25
C ASP A 78 19.14 -13.43 -0.91
N GLN A 79 19.70 -13.95 0.18
CA GLN A 79 19.33 -13.51 1.53
C GLN A 79 19.65 -12.03 1.79
N THR A 80 20.70 -11.50 1.17
CA THR A 80 21.10 -10.09 1.29
C THR A 80 20.08 -9.18 0.60
N ALA A 81 19.66 -9.55 -0.62
CA ALA A 81 18.63 -8.84 -1.37
C ALA A 81 17.28 -8.89 -0.66
N LYS A 82 16.86 -10.06 -0.14
CA LYS A 82 15.65 -10.22 0.68
C LYS A 82 15.71 -9.35 1.94
N ALA A 83 16.86 -9.26 2.61
CA ALA A 83 17.06 -8.42 3.78
C ALA A 83 16.97 -6.91 3.46
N LEU A 84 17.60 -6.46 2.38
CA LEU A 84 17.48 -5.08 1.91
C LEU A 84 16.03 -4.73 1.56
N LEU A 85 15.33 -5.64 0.88
CA LEU A 85 13.93 -5.47 0.54
C LEU A 85 13.03 -5.34 1.78
N ALA A 86 13.27 -6.16 2.81
CA ALA A 86 12.56 -6.05 4.08
C ALA A 86 12.78 -4.68 4.74
N ALA A 87 14.00 -4.14 4.73
CA ALA A 87 14.28 -2.79 5.22
C ALA A 87 13.55 -1.71 4.40
N CYS A 88 13.53 -1.82 3.06
CA CYS A 88 12.77 -0.92 2.19
C CYS A 88 11.27 -0.95 2.49
N ILE A 89 10.68 -2.14 2.60
CA ILE A 89 9.26 -2.33 2.92
C ILE A 89 8.92 -1.75 4.30
N LEU A 90 9.76 -2.04 5.29
CA LEU A 90 9.62 -1.48 6.63
C LEU A 90 9.91 0.03 6.70
N SER A 91 10.47 0.66 5.66
CA SER A 91 10.59 2.12 5.57
C SER A 91 9.39 2.77 4.87
N LEU A 92 8.61 2.01 4.11
CA LEU A 92 7.46 2.52 3.38
C LEU A 92 6.34 2.90 4.37
N ARG A 93 6.07 4.20 4.46
CA ARG A 93 5.05 4.74 5.39
C ARG A 93 3.87 5.37 4.68
N ARG A 94 4.04 5.82 3.43
CA ARG A 94 3.00 6.56 2.72
C ARG A 94 2.99 6.26 1.22
N ALA A 95 1.81 6.04 0.65
CA ALA A 95 1.59 5.98 -0.80
C ALA A 95 0.50 6.95 -1.27
N GLY A 96 0.42 7.15 -2.58
CA GLY A 96 -0.59 8.01 -3.21
C GLY A 96 -0.38 9.52 -3.02
N THR A 97 -1.40 10.30 -3.37
CA THR A 97 -1.38 11.77 -3.34
C THR A 97 -1.96 12.34 -2.03
N GLY A 98 -1.72 13.63 -1.76
CA GLY A 98 -2.25 14.28 -0.55
C GLY A 98 -1.56 13.87 0.76
N ARG A 99 -0.29 13.43 0.69
CA ARG A 99 0.51 12.98 1.85
C ARG A 99 0.57 14.02 2.98
N ASN A 100 0.67 15.30 2.62
CA ASN A 100 0.74 16.42 3.56
C ASN A 100 -0.63 16.77 4.18
N ARG A 101 -1.70 16.04 3.83
CA ARG A 101 -3.06 16.25 4.34
C ARG A 101 -3.58 15.02 5.10
N GLY A 102 -2.69 14.30 5.76
CA GLY A 102 -3.03 13.14 6.59
C GLY A 102 -3.46 11.88 5.82
N ARG A 103 -3.25 11.83 4.50
CA ARG A 103 -3.63 10.69 3.65
C ARG A 103 -2.43 9.78 3.34
N GLY A 104 -2.77 8.57 2.89
CA GLY A 104 -1.81 7.63 2.31
C GLY A 104 -0.98 6.85 3.31
N ARG A 105 -1.19 7.01 4.63
CA ARG A 105 -0.48 6.23 5.65
C ARG A 105 -0.80 4.75 5.46
N LEU A 106 0.25 3.93 5.40
CA LEU A 106 0.14 2.49 5.27
C LEU A 106 1.23 1.79 6.09
N THR A 107 1.04 0.50 6.26
CA THR A 107 2.04 -0.48 6.68
C THR A 107 2.20 -1.50 5.55
N ALA A 108 3.39 -2.06 5.41
CA ALA A 108 3.69 -3.07 4.40
C ALA A 108 4.47 -4.21 5.05
N ARG A 109 4.27 -5.42 4.52
CA ARG A 109 4.91 -6.66 4.95
C ARG A 109 5.35 -7.43 3.69
N LEU A 110 6.47 -8.12 3.80
CA LEU A 110 7.04 -8.98 2.77
C LEU A 110 6.59 -10.42 3.03
N HIS A 111 6.01 -11.06 2.03
CA HIS A 111 5.66 -12.47 2.08
C HIS A 111 6.48 -13.26 1.06
N ASP A 112 6.73 -14.54 1.36
CA ASP A 112 7.29 -15.49 0.39
C ASP A 112 6.22 -15.96 -0.61
N ASP A 113 6.62 -16.82 -1.55
CA ASP A 113 5.75 -17.41 -2.58
C ASP A 113 4.66 -18.33 -2.00
N ARG A 114 4.81 -18.77 -0.74
CA ARG A 114 3.83 -19.56 0.00
C ARG A 114 2.90 -18.70 0.85
N GLY A 115 3.08 -17.38 0.84
CA GLY A 115 2.29 -16.43 1.62
C GLY A 115 2.71 -16.30 3.09
N ASN A 116 3.86 -16.83 3.49
CA ASN A 116 4.38 -16.66 4.85
C ASN A 116 5.01 -15.28 4.99
N ASP A 117 4.74 -14.60 6.11
CA ASP A 117 5.35 -13.30 6.41
C ASP A 117 6.81 -13.50 6.83
N ILE A 118 7.73 -13.10 5.95
CA ILE A 118 9.18 -13.21 6.14
C ILE A 118 9.81 -11.87 6.55
N THR A 119 9.00 -10.84 6.81
CA THR A 119 9.47 -9.46 7.02
C THR A 119 10.47 -9.37 8.15
N ASP A 120 10.12 -9.92 9.32
CA ASP A 120 10.91 -9.72 10.53
C ASP A 120 12.22 -10.54 10.49
N GLU A 121 12.18 -11.76 9.95
CA GLU A 121 13.36 -12.61 9.75
C GLU A 121 14.37 -11.93 8.82
N CYS A 122 13.93 -11.51 7.62
CA CYS A 122 14.79 -10.81 6.67
C CYS A 122 15.32 -9.49 7.24
N PHE A 123 14.51 -8.76 8.01
CA PHE A 123 14.96 -7.52 8.63
C PHE A 123 15.98 -7.75 9.75
N GLN A 124 15.89 -8.84 10.53
CA GLN A 124 16.96 -9.18 11.48
C GLN A 124 18.27 -9.46 10.76
N HIS A 125 18.23 -10.15 9.61
CA HIS A 125 19.42 -10.36 8.79
C HIS A 125 20.02 -9.03 8.32
N PHE A 126 19.17 -8.09 7.86
CA PHE A 126 19.62 -6.74 7.50
C PHE A 126 20.34 -6.04 8.66
N ARG A 127 19.80 -6.12 9.88
CA ARG A 127 20.43 -5.52 11.07
C ARG A 127 21.80 -6.12 11.37
N GLN A 128 21.96 -7.44 11.20
CA GLN A 128 23.26 -8.11 11.36
C GLN A 128 24.27 -7.62 10.31
N LEU A 129 23.86 -7.52 9.05
CA LEU A 129 24.72 -7.00 7.98
C LEU A 129 25.20 -5.57 8.26
N VAL A 130 24.31 -4.70 8.74
CA VAL A 130 24.66 -3.31 9.11
C VAL A 130 25.62 -3.27 10.30
N LYS A 131 25.40 -4.08 11.34
CA LYS A 131 26.33 -4.18 12.48
C LYS A 131 27.73 -4.61 12.03
N LEU A 132 27.80 -5.66 11.21
CA LEU A 132 29.07 -6.17 10.67
C LEU A 132 29.80 -5.12 9.82
N ALA A 133 29.06 -4.41 8.96
CA ALA A 133 29.62 -3.32 8.15
C ALA A 133 30.15 -2.16 8.99
N ASN A 134 29.58 -1.94 10.18
CA ASN A 134 30.00 -0.91 11.13
C ASN A 134 31.07 -1.38 12.13
N GLY A 135 31.54 -2.63 12.04
CA GLY A 135 32.54 -3.19 12.95
C GLY A 135 32.02 -3.54 14.35
N GLU A 136 30.70 -3.63 14.53
CA GLU A 136 30.08 -3.99 15.81
C GLU A 136 29.97 -5.52 15.95
N THR A 137 30.30 -6.07 17.14
CA THR A 137 30.19 -7.51 17.41
C THR A 137 28.71 -7.93 17.58
N LEU A 138 28.35 -9.12 17.09
CA LEU A 138 26.96 -9.62 16.96
C LEU A 138 26.16 -9.64 18.27
#